data_AF-A0AAU1KM51-F1
#
_entry.id   AF-A0AAU1KM51-F1
#
_cell.length_a   1.000
_cell.length_b   1.000
_cell.length_c   1.000
_cell.angle_alpha   90.00
_cell.angle_beta   90.00
_cell.angle_gamma   90.00
#
_symmetry.space_group_name_H-M   'P 1'
#
loop_
_entity.id
_entity.type
_entity.pdbx_description
1 polymer ?
#
loop_
_entity_poly.entity_id
_entity_poly.type
_entity_poly.pdbx_seq_one_letter_code
_entity_poly.pdbx_strand_id
1 'polypeptide(L)'
;MSAEWESLTESQRAFMVNAFEIDILPGVWGDLAEEDKELPAAELAPVLIDLVDRGWVEVRRVAPWTAPDGTPGFQPGEAVPREVLPQVLADPDEWEYPEGAMDWIGALTLTETPEGWRVNRISPEEGAE
;
A
#
# COMPACT_ATOMS: atom_id res chain seq x y z
N MET A 1 -19.09 -3.39 -3.85
CA MET A 1 -17.64 -3.52 -4.13
C MET A 1 -17.50 -4.46 -5.32
N SER A 2 -16.37 -4.46 -6.03
CA SER A 2 -16.18 -5.41 -7.14
C SER A 2 -16.19 -6.87 -6.64
N ALA A 3 -16.51 -7.83 -7.51
CA ALA A 3 -16.39 -9.26 -7.19
C ALA A 3 -14.94 -9.64 -6.82
N GLU A 4 -13.96 -8.99 -7.45
CA GLU A 4 -12.55 -9.11 -7.14
C GLU A 4 -12.27 -8.72 -5.68
N TRP A 5 -12.84 -7.61 -5.20
CA TRP A 5 -12.71 -7.18 -3.80
C TRP A 5 -13.30 -8.19 -2.82
N GLU A 6 -14.46 -8.76 -3.15
CA GLU A 6 -15.10 -9.78 -2.32
C GLU A 6 -14.26 -11.06 -2.24
N SER A 7 -13.45 -11.36 -3.25
CA SER A 7 -12.55 -12.51 -3.28
C SER A 7 -11.23 -12.34 -2.51
N LEU A 8 -10.88 -11.10 -2.11
CA LEU A 8 -9.66 -10.81 -1.36
C LEU A 8 -9.71 -11.39 0.06
N THR A 9 -8.55 -11.86 0.54
CA THR A 9 -8.35 -12.15 1.97
C THR A 9 -8.33 -10.85 2.78
N GLU A 10 -8.45 -10.95 4.11
CA GLU A 10 -8.42 -9.76 4.99
C GLU A 10 -7.07 -9.03 4.90
N SER A 11 -5.95 -9.75 4.95
CA SER A 11 -4.61 -9.18 4.70
C SER A 11 -4.50 -8.48 3.34
N GLN A 12 -5.05 -9.04 2.26
CA GLN A 12 -5.03 -8.38 0.95
C GLN A 12 -5.86 -7.09 0.95
N ARG A 13 -7.02 -7.09 1.63
CA ARG A 13 -7.85 -5.88 1.77
C ARG A 13 -7.12 -4.79 2.56
N ALA A 14 -6.40 -5.14 3.63
CA ALA A 14 -5.61 -4.18 4.39
C ALA A 14 -4.61 -3.44 3.48
N PHE A 15 -3.85 -4.16 2.65
CA PHE A 15 -2.94 -3.55 1.68
C PHE A 15 -3.66 -2.69 0.63
N MET A 16 -4.82 -3.13 0.13
CA MET A 16 -5.61 -2.37 -0.84
C MET A 16 -6.19 -1.08 -0.22
N VAL A 17 -6.58 -1.09 1.05
CA VAL A 17 -7.01 0.11 1.80
C VAL A 17 -5.83 1.08 1.94
N ASN A 18 -4.67 0.60 2.39
CA ASN A 18 -3.49 1.43 2.56
C ASN A 18 -3.01 2.05 1.23
N ALA A 19 -3.14 1.30 0.13
CA ALA A 19 -2.85 1.81 -1.21
C ALA A 19 -3.84 2.92 -1.64
N PHE A 20 -5.11 2.82 -1.26
CA PHE A 20 -6.12 3.85 -1.50
C PHE A 20 -5.87 5.11 -0.68
N GLU A 21 -5.42 4.94 0.57
CA GLU A 21 -5.12 6.05 1.49
C GLU A 21 -3.75 6.69 1.22
N ILE A 22 -2.92 6.06 0.38
CA ILE A 22 -1.55 6.47 0.11
C ILE A 22 -0.72 6.45 1.41
N ASP A 23 -0.94 5.43 2.23
CA ASP A 23 -0.25 5.31 3.51
C ASP A 23 1.18 4.77 3.32
N ILE A 24 2.02 4.96 4.33
CA ILE A 24 3.30 4.28 4.41
C ILE A 24 3.11 2.80 4.73
N LEU A 25 4.05 1.94 4.32
CA LEU A 25 3.95 0.49 4.51
C LEU A 25 3.63 0.07 5.96
N PRO A 26 4.22 0.68 7.02
CA PRO A 26 3.86 0.38 8.41
C PRO A 26 2.40 0.68 8.77
N GLY A 27 1.69 1.48 7.98
CA GLY A 27 0.26 1.73 8.11
C GLY A 27 -0.58 0.45 8.10
N VAL A 28 -0.14 -0.56 7.32
CA VAL A 28 -0.89 -1.80 7.13
C VAL A 28 -1.18 -2.53 8.44
N TRP A 29 -0.29 -2.43 9.43
CA TRP A 29 -0.46 -3.04 10.75
C TRP A 29 -1.74 -2.57 11.46
N GLY A 30 -2.23 -1.37 11.14
CA GLY A 30 -3.48 -0.83 11.66
C GLY A 30 -4.73 -1.53 11.11
N ASP A 31 -4.67 -1.96 9.85
CA ASP A 31 -5.82 -2.51 9.10
C ASP A 31 -5.83 -4.03 8.97
N LEU A 32 -4.75 -4.71 9.34
CA LEU A 32 -4.72 -6.16 9.40
C LEU A 32 -5.78 -6.70 10.37
N ALA A 33 -6.28 -7.91 10.08
CA ALA A 33 -7.06 -8.66 11.05
C ALA A 33 -6.23 -8.93 12.31
N GLU A 34 -6.86 -9.04 13.48
CA GLU A 34 -6.16 -9.21 14.76
C GLU A 34 -5.21 -10.43 14.77
N GLU A 35 -5.58 -11.51 14.08
CA GLU A 35 -4.73 -12.70 13.93
C GLU A 35 -3.51 -12.50 13.03
N ASP A 36 -3.60 -11.55 12.09
CA ASP A 36 -2.53 -11.24 11.14
C ASP A 36 -1.53 -10.21 11.68
N LYS A 37 -1.89 -9.44 12.71
CA LYS A 37 -1.03 -8.40 13.33
C LYS A 37 0.24 -8.94 13.99
N GLU A 38 0.24 -10.22 14.37
CA GLU A 38 1.42 -10.88 14.94
C GLU A 38 2.26 -11.64 13.89
N LEU A 39 1.85 -11.62 12.62
CA LEU A 39 2.60 -12.27 11.56
C LEU A 39 3.96 -11.57 11.35
N PRO A 40 5.03 -12.33 11.08
CA PRO A 40 6.27 -11.74 10.61
C PRO A 40 6.05 -10.98 9.29
N ALA A 41 6.72 -9.84 9.13
CA ALA A 41 6.74 -9.08 7.87
C ALA A 41 7.04 -9.95 6.63
N ALA A 42 7.91 -10.95 6.79
CA ALA A 42 8.26 -11.91 5.74
C ALA A 42 7.07 -12.76 5.24
N GLU A 43 6.04 -12.97 6.05
CA GLU A 43 4.80 -13.67 5.66
C GLU A 43 3.80 -12.73 4.95
N LEU A 44 3.86 -11.43 5.24
CA LEU A 44 3.03 -10.41 4.58
C LEU A 44 3.62 -9.94 3.25
N ALA A 45 4.95 -9.98 3.08
CA ALA A 45 5.61 -9.56 1.85
C ALA A 45 5.09 -10.28 0.59
N PRO A 46 4.89 -11.62 0.57
CA PRO A 46 4.27 -12.31 -0.56
C PRO A 46 2.84 -11.83 -0.87
N VAL A 47 2.08 -11.41 0.13
CA VAL A 47 0.72 -10.89 -0.04
C VAL A 47 0.74 -9.57 -0.80
N LEU A 48 1.59 -8.64 -0.38
CA LEU A 48 1.77 -7.36 -1.09
C LEU A 48 2.30 -7.59 -2.51
N ILE A 49 3.27 -8.49 -2.68
CA ILE A 49 3.84 -8.83 -3.99
C ILE A 49 2.78 -9.37 -4.95
N ASP A 50 1.86 -10.23 -4.50
CA ASP A 50 0.76 -10.74 -5.31
C ASP A 50 -0.15 -9.59 -5.81
N LEU A 51 -0.43 -8.59 -4.99
CA LEU A 51 -1.20 -7.40 -5.40
C LEU A 51 -0.44 -6.54 -6.41
N VAL A 52 0.89 -6.45 -6.29
CA VAL A 52 1.75 -5.79 -7.29
C VAL A 52 1.76 -6.59 -8.61
N ASP A 53 1.84 -7.92 -8.55
CA ASP A 53 1.85 -8.79 -9.73
C ASP A 53 0.52 -8.76 -10.50
N ARG A 54 -0.59 -8.55 -9.79
CA ARG A 54 -1.92 -8.29 -10.39
C ARG A 54 -2.03 -6.89 -10.99
N GLY A 55 -1.03 -6.04 -10.74
CA GLY A 55 -1.01 -4.65 -11.15
C GLY A 55 -2.05 -3.81 -10.42
N TRP A 56 -2.43 -4.15 -9.19
CA TRP A 56 -3.43 -3.41 -8.40
C TRP A 56 -2.79 -2.39 -7.45
N VAL A 57 -1.59 -2.69 -6.96
CA VAL A 57 -0.83 -1.83 -6.06
C VAL A 57 0.53 -1.54 -6.67
N GLU A 58 0.99 -0.30 -6.52
CA GLU A 58 2.39 0.10 -6.70
C GLU A 58 3.01 0.35 -5.32
N VAL A 59 4.23 -0.15 -5.12
CA VAL A 59 5.07 0.21 -3.97
C VAL A 59 6.02 1.31 -4.42
N ARG A 60 6.02 2.43 -3.71
CA ARG A 60 6.79 3.64 -4.06
C ARG A 60 7.55 4.13 -2.84
N ARG A 61 8.48 5.05 -3.06
CA ARG A 61 9.18 5.77 -1.97
C ARG A 61 8.53 7.12 -1.75
N VAL A 62 8.31 7.51 -0.50
CA VAL A 62 7.82 8.85 -0.18
C VAL A 62 8.83 9.90 -0.64
N ALA A 63 8.36 10.90 -1.38
CA ALA A 63 9.15 12.02 -1.86
C ALA A 63 8.65 13.34 -1.24
N PRO A 64 9.52 14.35 -1.11
CA PRO A 64 9.10 15.67 -0.68
C PRO A 64 8.18 16.28 -1.73
N TRP A 65 7.21 17.04 -1.24
CA TRP A 65 6.32 17.85 -2.05
C TRP A 65 6.22 19.25 -1.46
N THR A 66 5.86 20.21 -2.30
CA THR A 66 5.60 21.58 -1.87
C THR A 66 4.29 22.03 -2.49
N ALA A 67 3.34 22.39 -1.62
CA ALA A 67 2.05 22.90 -2.03
C ALA A 67 2.20 24.23 -2.81
N PRO A 68 1.19 24.63 -3.60
CA PRO A 68 1.25 25.91 -4.33
C PRO A 68 1.46 27.14 -3.44
N ASP A 69 1.13 27.07 -2.15
CA ASP A 69 1.32 28.13 -1.16
C ASP A 69 2.70 28.08 -0.46
N GLY A 70 3.56 27.13 -0.82
CA GLY A 70 4.89 26.94 -0.24
C GLY A 70 4.93 26.01 0.98
N THR A 71 3.80 25.45 1.41
CA THR A 71 3.76 24.51 2.54
C THR A 71 4.44 23.19 2.17
N PRO A 72 5.40 22.68 2.96
CA PRO A 72 6.01 21.37 2.71
C PRO A 72 5.00 20.25 2.98
N GLY A 73 5.12 19.17 2.21
CA GLY A 73 4.33 17.95 2.40
C GLY A 73 5.00 16.74 1.76
N PHE A 74 4.22 15.68 1.61
CA PHE A 74 4.67 14.38 1.11
C PHE A 74 3.87 13.99 -0.12
N GLN A 75 4.49 13.22 -1.01
CA GLN A 75 3.81 12.59 -2.14
C GLN A 75 4.46 11.24 -2.46
N PRO A 76 3.77 10.33 -3.18
CA PRO A 76 4.41 9.17 -3.78
C PRO A 76 5.49 9.58 -4.78
N GLY A 77 6.71 9.09 -4.58
CA GLY A 77 7.88 9.34 -5.41
C GLY A 77 8.09 8.24 -6.44
N GLU A 78 9.35 7.81 -6.61
CA GLU A 78 9.70 6.74 -7.56
C GLU A 78 9.12 5.40 -7.14
N ALA A 79 8.62 4.65 -8.12
CA ALA A 79 8.17 3.28 -7.92
C ALA A 79 9.36 2.36 -7.67
N VAL A 80 9.23 1.45 -6.70
CA VAL A 80 10.19 0.40 -6.44
C VAL A 80 10.04 -0.66 -7.53
N PRO A 81 11.10 -0.96 -8.31
CA PRO A 81 11.01 -1.97 -9.36
C PRO A 81 10.61 -3.34 -8.80
N ARG A 82 9.73 -4.04 -9.51
CA ARG A 82 9.21 -5.34 -9.08
C ARG A 82 10.32 -6.37 -8.87
N GLU A 83 11.42 -6.28 -9.60
CA GLU A 83 12.56 -7.19 -9.54
C GLU A 83 13.34 -7.08 -8.22
N VAL A 84 13.35 -5.89 -7.61
CA VAL A 84 14.05 -5.64 -6.34
C VAL A 84 13.12 -5.68 -5.14
N LEU A 85 11.80 -5.59 -5.36
CA LEU A 85 10.79 -5.54 -4.31
C LEU A 85 10.90 -6.68 -3.28
N PRO A 86 11.15 -7.97 -3.65
CA PRO A 86 11.33 -9.02 -2.65
C PRO A 86 12.52 -8.80 -1.71
N GLN A 87 13.59 -8.16 -2.19
CA GLN A 87 14.76 -7.86 -1.36
C GLN A 87 14.49 -6.68 -0.42
N VAL A 88 13.80 -5.66 -0.92
CA VAL A 88 13.38 -4.49 -0.13
C VAL A 88 12.43 -4.91 0.98
N LEU A 89 11.39 -5.68 0.67
CA LEU A 89 10.40 -6.14 1.66
C LEU A 89 10.95 -7.16 2.67
N ALA A 90 12.13 -7.74 2.42
CA ALA A 90 12.81 -8.61 3.37
C ALA A 90 13.53 -7.83 4.48
N ASP A 91 13.70 -6.53 4.33
CA ASP A 91 14.27 -5.66 5.35
C ASP A 91 13.19 -5.32 6.40
N PRO A 92 13.33 -5.75 7.67
CA PRO A 92 12.35 -5.45 8.71
C PRO A 92 12.22 -3.94 8.97
N ASP A 93 13.26 -3.15 8.73
CA ASP A 93 13.22 -1.70 8.99
C ASP A 93 12.22 -0.98 8.08
N GLU A 94 11.90 -1.55 6.91
CA GLU A 94 10.90 -1.00 5.98
C GLU A 94 9.45 -1.17 6.48
N TRP A 95 9.24 -2.05 7.47
CA TRP A 95 7.93 -2.34 8.07
C TRP A 95 7.70 -1.58 9.38
N GLU A 96 8.70 -0.84 9.85
CA GLU A 96 8.65 -0.05 11.08
C GLU A 96 8.40 1.43 10.76
N TYR A 97 7.69 2.13 11.66
CA TYR A 97 7.53 3.57 11.53
C TYR A 97 8.89 4.27 11.66
N PRO A 98 9.24 5.22 10.76
CA PRO A 98 10.49 5.96 10.84
C PRO A 98 10.67 6.66 12.21
N GLU A 99 11.90 6.71 12.70
CA GLU A 99 12.22 7.44 13.92
C GLU A 99 11.97 8.95 13.72
N GLY A 100 11.11 9.51 14.56
CA GLY A 100 10.62 10.88 14.40
C GLY A 100 9.34 10.88 13.57
N ALA A 101 8.20 10.95 14.25
CA ALA A 101 6.84 10.69 13.78
C ALA A 101 6.35 11.48 12.54
N MET A 102 7.21 12.28 11.88
CA MET A 102 6.87 13.13 10.75
C MET A 102 7.94 13.18 9.65
N ASP A 103 9.04 12.41 9.72
CA ASP A 103 9.99 12.32 8.59
C ASP A 103 9.85 10.97 7.89
N TRP A 104 8.90 10.91 6.96
CA TRP A 104 8.62 9.71 6.18
C TRP A 104 9.39 9.68 4.86
N ILE A 105 10.24 10.66 4.58
CA ILE A 105 10.95 10.75 3.30
C ILE A 105 11.79 9.50 3.09
N GLY A 106 11.59 8.84 1.94
CA GLY A 106 12.26 7.59 1.61
C GLY A 106 11.62 6.34 2.22
N ALA A 107 10.63 6.44 3.11
CA ALA A 107 9.85 5.27 3.53
C ALA A 107 9.08 4.69 2.35
N LEU A 108 8.72 3.40 2.44
CA LEU A 108 7.80 2.80 1.48
C LEU A 108 6.39 3.34 1.69
N THR A 109 5.70 3.61 0.59
CA THR A 109 4.29 3.98 0.54
C THR A 109 3.58 3.18 -0.55
N LEU A 110 2.30 2.91 -0.33
CA LEU A 110 1.47 2.13 -1.23
C LEU A 110 0.58 3.06 -2.03
N THR A 111 0.43 2.82 -3.33
CA THR A 111 -0.53 3.55 -4.17
C THR A 111 -1.36 2.60 -5.01
N GLU A 112 -2.64 2.90 -5.17
CA GLU A 112 -3.44 2.21 -6.18
C GLU A 112 -2.96 2.51 -7.59
N THR A 113 -3.00 1.48 -8.44
CA THR A 113 -2.99 1.67 -9.88
C THR A 113 -4.40 1.98 -10.40
N PRO A 114 -4.56 2.38 -11.67
CA PRO A 114 -5.89 2.47 -12.29
C PRO A 114 -6.68 1.16 -12.21
N GLU A 115 -6.02 0.00 -12.25
CA GLU A 115 -6.63 -1.32 -12.10
C GLU A 115 -7.05 -1.57 -10.65
N GLY A 116 -6.20 -1.26 -9.66
CA GLY A 116 -6.53 -1.38 -8.24
C GLY A 116 -7.70 -0.49 -7.83
N TRP A 117 -7.75 0.72 -8.37
CA TRP A 117 -8.88 1.65 -8.16
C TRP A 117 -10.22 1.05 -8.60
N ARG A 118 -10.24 0.26 -9.69
CA ARG A 118 -11.46 -0.42 -10.15
C ARG A 118 -11.88 -1.54 -9.19
N VAL A 119 -10.90 -2.21 -8.55
CA VAL A 119 -11.19 -3.23 -7.55
C VAL A 119 -11.82 -2.61 -6.30
N ASN A 120 -11.25 -1.50 -5.82
CA ASN A 120 -11.71 -0.79 -4.61
C ASN A 120 -13.03 -0.05 -4.76
N ARG A 121 -13.59 0.04 -5.97
CA ARG A 121 -14.86 0.72 -6.23
C ARG A 121 -15.88 -0.20 -6.88
N ILE A 122 -17.15 0.19 -6.80
CA ILE A 122 -18.24 -0.46 -7.52
C ILE A 122 -18.11 -0.07 -8.99
N SER A 123 -18.05 -1.06 -9.89
CA SER A 123 -18.23 -0.81 -11.32
C SER A 123 -19.60 -0.16 -11.54
N PRO A 124 -19.72 0.91 -12.35
CA PRO A 124 -20.99 1.61 -12.54
C PRO A 124 -22.13 0.72 -13.07
N GLU A 125 -21.84 -0.50 -13.51
CA GLU A 125 -22.79 -1.49 -14.00
C GLU A 125 -23.55 -2.23 -12.88
N GLU A 126 -23.10 -2.19 -11.62
CA GLU A 126 -23.71 -2.93 -10.50
C GLU A 126 -24.57 -2.06 -9.57
N GLY A 127 -24.73 -0.77 -9.87
CA GLY A 127 -25.55 0.18 -9.10
C GLY A 127 -26.99 0.35 -9.60
N ALA A 128 -27.43 -0.48 -10.55
CA ALA A 128 -28.74 -0.41 -11.18
C ALA A 128 -29.53 -1.71 -10.99
N GLU A 129 -29.95 -1.98 -9.75
CA GLU A 129 -31.09 -2.86 -9.45
C GLU A 129 -32.04 -2.17 -8.46
#